data_AF-A0A161WKN5-F1
#
_entry.id   AF-A0A161WKN5-F1
#
_cell.length_a   1.000
_cell.length_b   1.000
_cell.length_c   1.000
_cell.angle_alpha   90.00
_cell.angle_beta   90.00
_cell.angle_gamma   90.00
#
_symmetry.space_group_name_H-M   'P 1'
#
loop_
_entity.id
_entity.type
_entity.pdbx_description
1 polymer ?
#
loop_
_entity_poly.entity_id
_entity_poly.type
_entity_poly.pdbx_seq_one_letter_code
_entity_poly.pdbx_strand_id
1 'polypeptide(L)'
;MARDRIPDSAHDIFTKHEEAHAGGPVSTTGGVGQYLVGTKYNNFVHVRSGQCWENCGPEETESYKNQLEPTLKNGTKYLWENREERGAMGLRYLGNRDSRGQTKKETCGTGFFTSLDTLEEWAKRHCSHLAICLGVIKHAKRFGHSRKFRTWHEVSVLKQGEALFKYINCLHTAGVIRFGSLNVLLSLE
;
A
#
# COMPACT_ATOMS: atom_id res chain seq x y z
N MET A 1 -14.83 -8.74 -5.39
CA MET A 1 -13.95 -7.56 -5.21
C MET A 1 -13.15 -7.75 -3.91
N ALA A 2 -12.43 -6.75 -3.40
CA ALA A 2 -11.81 -6.85 -2.07
C ALA A 2 -12.87 -6.79 -0.96
N ARG A 3 -13.86 -5.90 -1.12
CA ARG A 3 -14.98 -5.67 -0.20
C ARG A 3 -15.73 -6.94 0.21
N ASP A 4 -16.21 -7.72 -0.77
CA ASP A 4 -17.03 -8.92 -0.51
C ASP A 4 -16.31 -10.04 0.27
N ARG A 5 -14.99 -9.88 0.52
CA ARG A 5 -14.20 -10.80 1.35
C ARG A 5 -13.99 -10.31 2.78
N ILE A 6 -14.51 -9.13 3.12
CA ILE A 6 -14.49 -8.55 4.46
C ILE A 6 -15.83 -8.92 5.12
N PRO A 7 -15.87 -9.74 6.19
CA PRO A 7 -17.13 -10.20 6.78
C PRO A 7 -18.12 -9.07 7.12
N ASP A 8 -17.60 -7.96 7.67
CA ASP A 8 -18.39 -6.78 8.04
C ASP A 8 -19.08 -6.12 6.83
N SER A 9 -18.64 -6.39 5.59
CA SER A 9 -19.27 -5.86 4.37
C SER A 9 -20.71 -6.35 4.15
N ALA A 10 -21.15 -7.37 4.90
CA ALA A 10 -22.53 -7.83 4.89
C ALA A 10 -23.51 -6.78 5.46
N HIS A 11 -23.02 -5.89 6.34
CA HIS A 11 -23.86 -4.94 7.07
C HIS A 11 -23.27 -3.52 7.13
N ASP A 12 -22.00 -3.34 6.75
CA ASP A 12 -21.34 -2.04 6.67
C ASP A 12 -20.81 -1.80 5.24
N ILE A 13 -21.10 -0.64 4.68
CA ILE A 13 -20.61 -0.24 3.36
C ILE A 13 -19.27 0.52 3.44
N PHE A 14 -18.67 0.63 4.63
CA PHE A 14 -17.40 1.31 4.89
C PHE A 14 -17.35 2.72 4.31
N THR A 15 -18.40 3.50 4.56
CA THR A 15 -18.55 4.85 4.03
C THR A 15 -17.31 5.68 4.34
N LYS A 16 -16.81 6.38 3.32
CA LYS A 16 -15.69 7.30 3.46
C LYS A 16 -16.01 8.35 4.54
N HIS A 17 -15.12 8.47 5.52
CA HIS A 17 -15.26 9.43 6.61
C HIS A 17 -15.12 10.88 6.11
N GLU A 18 -15.73 11.84 6.80
CA GLU A 18 -15.66 13.27 6.43
C GLU A 18 -14.21 13.78 6.46
N GLU A 19 -13.44 13.43 7.48
CA GLU A 19 -12.01 13.75 7.57
C GLU A 19 -11.11 13.03 6.54
N ALA A 20 -11.67 12.22 5.64
CA ALA A 20 -10.91 11.44 4.66
C ALA A 20 -10.42 12.26 3.46
N HIS A 21 -9.75 13.36 3.76
CA HIS A 21 -9.10 14.24 2.82
C HIS A 21 -7.59 13.96 2.81
N ALA A 22 -7.04 13.73 1.62
CA ALA A 22 -5.61 13.57 1.44
C ALA A 22 -4.85 14.93 1.45
N GLY A 23 -5.58 16.04 1.33
CA GLY A 23 -5.04 17.41 1.35
C GLY A 23 -5.23 18.13 2.69
N GLY A 24 -5.23 17.40 3.81
CA GLY A 24 -5.27 18.03 5.14
C GLY A 24 -4.07 18.97 5.36
N PRO A 25 -4.12 19.88 6.35
CA PRO A 25 -3.03 20.82 6.60
C PRO A 25 -1.73 20.05 6.72
N VAL A 26 -0.77 20.37 5.84
CA VAL A 26 0.58 19.78 5.90
C VAL A 26 1.09 20.07 7.29
N SER A 27 1.29 19.01 8.08
CA SER A 27 1.93 19.14 9.39
C SER A 27 3.25 19.86 9.19
N THR A 28 3.34 21.12 9.65
CA THR A 28 4.51 21.99 9.56
C THR A 28 5.63 21.55 10.52
N THR A 29 5.46 20.38 11.13
CA THR A 29 6.45 19.72 12.00
C THR A 29 7.78 19.59 11.27
N GLY A 30 8.83 20.20 11.82
CA GLY A 30 10.21 20.12 11.33
C GLY A 30 10.75 18.68 11.23
N GLY A 31 10.11 17.74 11.93
CA GLY A 31 10.29 16.30 11.77
C GLY A 31 11.49 15.74 12.54
N VAL A 32 12.69 16.26 12.27
CA VAL A 32 13.91 15.93 13.03
C VAL A 32 13.86 16.64 14.38
N GLY A 33 14.17 15.94 15.47
CA GLY A 33 14.08 16.45 16.84
C GLY A 33 12.70 16.31 17.48
N GLN A 34 11.72 15.73 16.78
CA GLN A 34 10.33 15.66 17.25
C GLN A 34 9.87 14.22 17.46
N TYR A 35 8.97 14.06 18.44
CA TYR A 35 8.18 12.85 18.65
C TYR A 35 6.72 13.11 18.31
N LEU A 36 6.23 12.51 17.24
CA LEU A 36 4.85 12.64 16.75
C LEU A 36 4.04 11.38 17.06
N VAL A 37 2.81 11.55 17.53
CA VAL A 37 1.86 10.46 17.79
C VAL A 37 0.46 10.83 17.32
N GLY A 38 -0.24 9.89 16.70
CA GLY A 38 -1.65 10.08 16.37
C GLY A 38 -2.35 8.81 15.90
N THR A 39 -3.65 8.95 15.70
CA THR A 39 -4.53 7.92 15.13
C THR A 39 -5.21 8.46 13.87
N LYS A 40 -6.14 7.69 13.31
CA LYS A 40 -6.93 8.06 12.12
C LYS A 40 -8.41 7.88 12.38
N TYR A 41 -9.20 8.50 11.51
CA TYR A 41 -10.65 8.38 11.46
C TYR A 41 -11.11 6.95 11.07
N ASN A 42 -12.41 6.68 11.22
CA ASN A 42 -13.01 5.40 10.83
C ASN A 42 -12.90 5.10 9.33
N ASN A 43 -12.82 3.82 8.97
CA ASN A 43 -12.74 3.34 7.60
C ASN A 43 -11.46 3.75 6.85
N PHE A 44 -10.40 4.04 7.60
CA PHE A 44 -9.05 4.18 7.05
C PHE A 44 -8.54 2.81 6.59
N VAL A 45 -7.95 2.73 5.40
CA VAL A 45 -7.62 1.43 4.80
C VAL A 45 -6.12 1.22 4.78
N HIS A 46 -5.69 0.04 5.20
CA HIS A 46 -4.35 -0.47 4.96
C HIS A 46 -4.41 -1.58 3.91
N VAL A 47 -3.46 -1.58 2.98
CA VAL A 47 -3.28 -2.65 2.01
C VAL A 47 -1.84 -3.08 1.97
N ARG A 48 -1.64 -4.40 1.85
CA ARG A 48 -0.37 -5.00 1.46
C ARG A 48 -0.62 -6.03 0.38
N SER A 49 0.15 -5.93 -0.70
CA SER A 49 0.02 -6.79 -1.89
C SER A 49 1.39 -7.30 -2.29
N GLY A 50 1.56 -8.61 -2.29
CA GLY A 50 2.83 -9.28 -2.44
C GLY A 50 2.94 -10.14 -3.70
N GLN A 51 4.18 -10.36 -4.12
CA GLN A 51 4.56 -11.20 -5.23
C GLN A 51 5.76 -12.05 -4.82
N CYS A 52 5.68 -13.36 -5.03
CA CYS A 52 6.72 -14.31 -4.67
C CYS A 52 7.06 -15.20 -5.87
N TRP A 53 8.34 -15.25 -6.23
CA TRP A 53 8.89 -16.07 -7.31
C TRP A 53 10.03 -16.98 -6.84
N GLU A 54 10.09 -17.26 -5.53
CA GLU A 54 11.13 -18.09 -4.91
C GLU A 54 11.24 -19.48 -5.57
N ASN A 55 10.10 -20.08 -5.88
CA ASN A 55 10.00 -21.42 -6.44
C ASN A 55 9.92 -21.44 -7.97
N CYS A 56 10.05 -20.28 -8.63
CA CYS A 56 9.98 -20.20 -10.09
C CYS A 56 11.24 -20.77 -10.74
N GLY A 57 11.06 -21.47 -11.86
CA GLY A 57 12.17 -21.83 -12.74
C GLY A 57 12.84 -20.59 -13.38
N PRO A 58 13.97 -20.76 -14.08
CA PRO A 58 14.70 -19.64 -14.69
C PRO A 58 13.83 -18.82 -15.66
N GLU A 59 13.08 -19.49 -16.55
CA GLU A 59 12.23 -18.84 -17.54
C GLU A 59 11.09 -18.02 -16.88
N GLU A 60 10.43 -18.60 -15.88
CA GLU A 60 9.34 -17.92 -15.16
C GLU A 60 9.87 -16.73 -14.34
N THR A 61 11.06 -16.89 -13.74
CA THR A 61 11.75 -15.81 -13.03
C THR A 61 12.08 -14.66 -13.97
N GLU A 62 12.60 -14.95 -15.15
CA GLU A 62 12.92 -13.93 -16.16
C GLU A 62 11.67 -13.23 -16.67
N SER A 63 10.61 -13.99 -16.98
CA SER A 63 9.32 -13.43 -17.38
C SER A 63 8.77 -12.48 -16.31
N TYR A 64 8.84 -12.85 -15.03
CA TYR A 64 8.42 -11.97 -13.94
C TYR A 64 9.27 -10.68 -13.90
N LYS A 65 10.60 -10.81 -13.84
CA LYS A 65 11.51 -9.66 -13.67
C LYS A 65 11.48 -8.69 -14.84
N ASN A 66 11.35 -9.19 -16.06
CA ASN A 66 11.48 -8.37 -17.26
C ASN A 66 10.14 -7.82 -17.75
N GLN A 67 9.01 -8.47 -17.40
CA GLN A 67 7.69 -8.09 -17.92
C GLN A 67 6.75 -7.61 -16.82
N LEU A 68 6.63 -8.37 -15.72
CA LEU A 68 5.60 -8.12 -14.72
C LEU A 68 6.05 -7.14 -13.62
N GLU A 69 7.24 -7.33 -13.05
CA GLU A 69 7.79 -6.44 -12.02
C GLU A 69 7.87 -4.96 -12.46
N PRO A 70 8.29 -4.62 -13.69
CA PRO A 70 8.32 -3.23 -14.13
C PRO A 70 6.93 -2.60 -14.17
N THR A 71 5.91 -3.37 -14.55
CA THR A 71 4.52 -2.90 -14.59
C THR A 71 3.99 -2.65 -13.18
N LEU A 72 4.32 -3.53 -12.22
CA LEU A 72 4.03 -3.36 -10.79
C LEU A 72 4.69 -2.10 -10.21
N LYS A 73 5.98 -1.90 -10.50
CA LYS A 73 6.74 -0.73 -10.06
C LYS A 73 6.17 0.56 -10.63
N ASN A 74 5.79 0.57 -11.91
CA ASN A 74 5.15 1.73 -12.55
C ASN A 74 3.79 2.06 -11.91
N GLY A 75 2.97 1.05 -11.61
CA GLY A 75 1.70 1.28 -10.91
C GLY A 75 1.88 1.84 -9.50
N THR A 76 2.86 1.33 -8.77
CA THR A 76 3.21 1.84 -7.42
C THR A 76 3.78 3.26 -7.49
N LYS A 77 4.64 3.54 -8.48
CA LYS A 77 5.20 4.87 -8.73
C LYS A 77 4.10 5.89 -9.03
N TYR A 78 3.13 5.54 -9.88
CA TYR A 78 1.98 6.39 -10.17
C TYR A 78 1.21 6.76 -8.89
N LEU A 79 0.90 5.78 -8.04
CA LEU A 79 0.21 6.03 -6.78
C LEU A 79 1.02 6.95 -5.85
N TRP A 80 2.35 6.80 -5.83
CA TRP A 80 3.23 7.66 -5.04
C TRP A 80 3.25 9.11 -5.56
N GLU A 81 3.30 9.30 -6.87
CA GLU A 81 3.34 10.61 -7.51
C GLU A 81 1.99 11.35 -7.43
N ASN A 82 0.87 10.62 -7.45
CA ASN A 82 -0.50 11.17 -7.45
C ASN A 82 -1.20 10.94 -6.11
N ARG A 83 -0.43 10.74 -5.04
CA ARG A 83 -0.89 10.30 -3.72
C ARG A 83 -1.96 11.19 -3.08
N GLU A 84 -1.89 12.51 -3.31
CA GLU A 84 -2.85 13.49 -2.81
C GLU A 84 -4.19 13.37 -3.55
N GLU A 85 -4.19 13.36 -4.88
CA GLU A 85 -5.41 13.20 -5.68
C GLU A 85 -6.05 11.81 -5.47
N ARG A 86 -5.23 10.77 -5.32
CA ARG A 86 -5.65 9.36 -5.25
C ARG A 86 -5.82 8.85 -3.83
N GLY A 87 -5.70 9.70 -2.82
CA GLY A 87 -5.88 9.34 -1.43
C GLY A 87 -5.00 8.20 -0.94
N ALA A 88 -3.84 7.99 -1.55
CA ALA A 88 -2.86 6.99 -1.14
C ALA A 88 -1.84 7.63 -0.20
N MET A 89 -1.42 6.94 0.86
CA MET A 89 -0.52 7.50 1.88
C MET A 89 0.48 6.45 2.32
N GLY A 90 1.69 6.87 2.70
CA GLY A 90 2.71 5.98 3.23
C GLY A 90 3.06 4.80 2.32
N LEU A 91 2.85 4.95 1.01
CA LEU A 91 3.06 3.87 0.04
C LEU A 91 4.54 3.50 -0.05
N ARG A 92 4.84 2.20 0.01
CA ARG A 92 6.18 1.63 -0.09
C ARG A 92 6.18 0.41 -0.99
N TYR A 93 7.24 0.26 -1.78
CA TYR A 93 7.59 -0.99 -2.44
C TYR A 93 8.78 -1.61 -1.70
N LEU A 94 8.59 -2.79 -1.12
CA LEU A 94 9.51 -3.43 -0.19
C LEU A 94 9.98 -4.78 -0.74
N GLY A 95 11.24 -5.12 -0.49
CA GLY A 95 11.76 -6.47 -0.69
C GLY A 95 11.88 -7.19 0.65
N ASN A 96 11.36 -8.41 0.75
CA ASN A 96 11.45 -9.19 1.98
C ASN A 96 12.88 -9.67 2.20
N ARG A 97 13.34 -9.68 3.45
CA ARG A 97 14.65 -10.19 3.85
C ARG A 97 14.51 -11.34 4.84
N ASP A 98 15.47 -12.25 4.84
CA ASP A 98 15.58 -13.28 5.88
C ASP A 98 16.28 -12.75 7.15
N SER A 99 16.42 -13.61 8.16
CA SER A 99 17.07 -13.26 9.43
C SER A 99 18.57 -12.94 9.29
N ARG A 100 19.18 -13.26 8.14
CA ARG A 100 20.59 -12.95 7.82
C ARG A 100 20.70 -11.69 6.96
N GLY A 101 19.58 -11.03 6.66
CA GLY A 101 19.52 -9.83 5.83
C GLY A 101 19.58 -10.09 4.32
N GLN A 102 19.53 -11.35 3.87
CA GLN A 102 19.51 -11.66 2.44
C GLN A 102 18.14 -11.39 1.84
N THR A 103 18.12 -10.78 0.65
CA THR A 103 16.88 -10.49 -0.08
C THR A 103 16.26 -11.78 -0.59
N LYS A 104 15.02 -12.04 -0.19
CA LYS A 104 14.20 -13.13 -0.72
C LYS A 104 13.67 -12.77 -2.10
N LYS A 105 13.28 -13.77 -2.89
CA LYS A 105 12.56 -13.56 -4.16
C LYS A 105 11.08 -13.28 -3.88
N GLU A 106 10.85 -12.25 -3.08
CA GLU A 106 9.53 -11.80 -2.68
C GLU A 106 9.54 -10.29 -2.42
N THR A 107 8.58 -9.61 -3.02
CA THR A 107 8.34 -8.17 -2.86
C THR A 107 6.91 -7.92 -2.42
N CYS A 108 6.67 -6.76 -1.80
CA CYS A 108 5.32 -6.29 -1.56
C CYS A 108 5.20 -4.78 -1.70
N GLY A 109 4.07 -4.35 -2.26
CA GLY A 109 3.57 -2.98 -2.12
C GLY A 109 2.75 -2.89 -0.84
N THR A 110 2.97 -1.87 -0.03
CA THR A 110 2.17 -1.62 1.18
C THR A 110 1.87 -0.15 1.31
N GLY A 111 0.72 0.20 1.84
CA GLY A 111 0.35 1.59 2.03
C GLY A 111 -1.05 1.74 2.61
N PHE A 112 -1.46 2.98 2.75
CA PHE A 112 -2.76 3.34 3.28
C PHE A 112 -3.59 4.08 2.23
N PHE A 113 -4.90 3.98 2.35
CA PHE A 113 -5.87 4.70 1.52
C PHE A 113 -6.88 5.43 2.43
N THR A 114 -7.36 6.58 1.97
CA THR A 114 -8.38 7.38 2.66
C THR A 114 -9.68 6.61 2.90
N SER A 115 -10.00 5.64 2.07
CA SER A 115 -11.21 4.80 2.17
C SER A 115 -11.09 3.56 1.28
N LEU A 116 -11.97 2.57 1.50
CA LEU A 116 -12.05 1.38 0.66
C LEU A 116 -12.47 1.74 -0.77
N ASP A 117 -13.40 2.68 -0.93
CA ASP A 117 -13.84 3.16 -2.26
C ASP A 117 -12.68 3.73 -3.07
N THR A 118 -11.79 4.48 -2.42
CA THR A 118 -10.63 5.09 -3.10
C THR A 118 -9.65 4.02 -3.60
N LEU A 119 -9.39 2.98 -2.78
CA LEU A 119 -8.60 1.84 -3.20
C LEU A 119 -9.28 1.08 -4.37
N GLU A 120 -10.58 0.83 -4.25
CA GLU A 120 -11.34 0.11 -5.27
C GLU A 120 -11.42 0.86 -6.59
N GLU A 121 -11.57 2.19 -6.57
CA GLU A 121 -11.62 3.03 -7.77
C GLU A 121 -10.31 2.95 -8.55
N TRP A 122 -9.16 3.05 -7.87
CA TRP A 122 -7.85 2.86 -8.50
C TRP A 122 -7.71 1.45 -9.07
N ALA A 123 -8.04 0.42 -8.29
CA ALA A 123 -7.90 -0.97 -8.70
C ALA A 123 -8.81 -1.34 -9.89
N LYS A 124 -10.03 -0.78 -9.95
CA LYS A 124 -11.02 -1.11 -10.99
C LYS A 124 -10.82 -0.32 -12.28
N ARG A 125 -10.40 0.95 -12.20
CA ARG A 125 -10.48 1.87 -13.34
C ARG A 125 -9.14 2.41 -13.81
N HIS A 126 -8.11 2.42 -12.97
CA HIS A 126 -6.86 3.06 -13.35
C HIS A 126 -6.02 2.19 -14.30
N CYS A 127 -5.54 2.78 -15.40
CA CYS A 127 -4.78 2.08 -16.42
C CYS A 127 -3.54 1.38 -15.86
N SER A 128 -2.90 1.94 -14.84
CA SER A 128 -1.72 1.34 -14.21
C SER A 128 -2.04 0.04 -13.47
N HIS A 129 -3.18 -0.06 -12.78
CA HIS A 129 -3.59 -1.31 -12.15
C HIS A 129 -4.15 -2.32 -13.15
N LEU A 130 -4.90 -1.86 -14.16
CA LEU A 130 -5.37 -2.72 -15.25
C LEU A 130 -4.21 -3.36 -16.01
N ALA A 131 -3.12 -2.62 -16.25
CA ALA A 131 -1.89 -3.16 -16.84
C ALA A 131 -1.27 -4.27 -15.97
N ILE A 132 -1.26 -4.10 -14.64
CA ILE A 132 -0.82 -5.14 -13.70
C ILE A 132 -1.71 -6.38 -13.81
N CYS A 133 -3.03 -6.22 -13.76
CA CYS A 133 -3.98 -7.33 -13.88
C CYS A 133 -3.80 -8.09 -15.19
N LEU A 134 -3.68 -7.38 -16.32
CA LEU A 134 -3.43 -7.98 -17.63
C LEU A 134 -2.08 -8.71 -17.67
N GLY A 135 -1.04 -8.14 -17.06
CA GLY A 135 0.27 -8.76 -16.93
C GLY A 135 0.22 -10.08 -16.15
N VAL A 136 -0.48 -10.11 -15.00
CA VAL A 136 -0.69 -11.33 -14.21
C VAL A 136 -1.46 -12.39 -15.00
N ILE A 137 -2.53 -12.00 -15.71
CA ILE A 137 -3.32 -12.92 -16.54
C ILE A 137 -2.46 -13.49 -17.68
N LYS A 138 -1.67 -12.66 -18.37
CA LYS A 138 -0.75 -13.11 -19.42
C LYS A 138 0.30 -14.08 -18.88
N HIS A 139 0.90 -13.76 -17.74
CA HIS A 139 1.87 -14.64 -17.05
C HIS A 139 1.22 -15.98 -16.67
N ALA A 140 0.01 -15.95 -16.10
CA ALA A 140 -0.73 -17.15 -15.76
C ALA A 140 -1.05 -18.03 -16.97
N LYS A 141 -1.45 -17.42 -18.10
CA LYS A 141 -1.68 -18.14 -19.35
C LYS A 141 -0.42 -18.77 -19.92
N ARG A 142 0.72 -18.06 -19.85
CA ARG A 142 2.01 -18.54 -20.36
C ARG A 142 2.51 -19.78 -19.63
N PHE A 143 2.46 -19.78 -18.30
CA PHE A 143 3.01 -20.89 -17.49
C PHE A 143 1.96 -21.93 -17.07
N GLY A 144 0.67 -21.64 -17.21
CA GLY A 144 -0.40 -22.61 -16.97
C GLY A 144 -0.26 -23.37 -15.64
N HIS A 145 -0.26 -24.70 -15.71
CA HIS A 145 -0.12 -25.58 -14.55
C HIS A 145 1.30 -25.65 -13.96
N SER A 146 2.33 -25.29 -14.73
CA SER A 146 3.72 -25.30 -14.22
C SER A 146 4.07 -24.05 -13.41
N ARG A 147 3.20 -23.02 -13.46
CA ARG A 147 3.37 -21.75 -12.74
C ARG A 147 3.66 -21.96 -11.25
N LYS A 148 4.77 -21.41 -10.78
CA LYS A 148 5.12 -21.32 -9.36
C LYS A 148 5.05 -19.91 -8.82
N PHE A 149 4.89 -18.90 -9.69
CA PHE A 149 4.71 -17.51 -9.30
C PHE A 149 3.41 -17.34 -8.50
N ARG A 150 3.51 -16.71 -7.32
CA ARG A 150 2.39 -16.45 -6.42
C ARG A 150 2.20 -14.96 -6.21
N THR A 151 0.94 -14.54 -6.18
CA THR A 151 0.52 -13.22 -5.75
C THR A 151 -0.45 -13.36 -4.60
N TRP A 152 -0.46 -12.37 -3.71
CA TRP A 152 -1.36 -12.32 -2.57
C TRP A 152 -1.64 -10.87 -2.20
N HIS A 153 -2.72 -10.62 -1.47
CA HIS A 153 -2.98 -9.33 -0.87
C HIS A 153 -3.80 -9.49 0.41
N GLU A 154 -3.60 -8.54 1.32
CA GLU A 154 -4.38 -8.34 2.52
C GLU A 154 -4.85 -6.88 2.54
N VAL A 155 -6.13 -6.68 2.88
CA VAL A 155 -6.77 -5.37 2.96
C VAL A 155 -7.48 -5.31 4.30
N SER A 156 -7.21 -4.27 5.07
CA SER A 156 -7.81 -4.02 6.38
C SER A 156 -8.50 -2.66 6.36
N VAL A 157 -9.76 -2.63 6.81
CA VAL A 157 -10.51 -1.40 7.07
C VAL A 157 -10.48 -1.17 8.57
N LEU A 158 -9.94 -0.03 9.00
CA LEU A 158 -9.61 0.24 10.39
C LEU A 158 -10.60 1.24 10.98
N LYS A 159 -11.06 0.97 12.19
CA LYS A 159 -11.83 1.91 13.00
C LYS A 159 -10.90 2.92 13.66
N GLN A 160 -11.47 4.04 14.09
CA GLN A 160 -10.75 5.05 14.84
C GLN A 160 -10.14 4.44 16.10
N GLY A 161 -8.87 4.75 16.36
CA GLY A 161 -8.12 4.20 17.49
C GLY A 161 -7.47 2.84 17.25
N GLU A 162 -7.85 2.09 16.21
CA GLU A 162 -7.22 0.79 15.90
C GLU A 162 -5.84 0.94 15.25
N ALA A 163 -5.57 2.09 14.65
CA ALA A 163 -4.26 2.45 14.11
C ALA A 163 -3.55 3.48 15.01
N LEU A 164 -2.33 3.17 15.42
CA LEU A 164 -1.46 4.07 16.17
C LEU A 164 -0.18 4.35 15.38
N PHE A 165 0.04 5.62 15.04
CA PHE A 165 1.22 6.07 14.30
C PHE A 165 2.16 6.80 15.25
N LYS A 166 3.43 6.40 15.27
CA LYS A 166 4.50 6.99 16.09
C LYS A 166 5.70 7.28 15.22
N TYR A 167 6.21 8.49 15.28
CA TYR A 167 7.38 8.92 14.50
C TYR A 167 8.38 9.66 15.40
N ILE A 168 9.63 9.24 15.38
CA ILE A 168 10.73 9.87 16.12
C ILE A 168 11.79 10.25 15.09
N ASN A 169 12.19 11.52 15.06
CA ASN A 169 13.24 12.03 14.15
C ASN A 169 13.01 11.66 12.68
N CYS A 170 11.75 11.68 12.23
CA CYS A 170 11.38 11.30 10.88
C CYS A 170 11.23 12.52 9.99
N LEU A 171 11.65 12.42 8.73
CA LEU A 171 11.30 13.42 7.72
C LEU A 171 9.78 13.54 7.62
N HIS A 172 9.28 14.76 7.42
CA HIS A 172 7.86 15.04 7.27
C HIS A 172 7.20 14.27 6.11
N THR A 173 7.97 13.74 5.16
CA THR A 173 7.51 12.88 4.06
C THR A 173 7.23 11.42 4.48
N ALA A 174 7.57 11.01 5.70
CA ALA A 174 7.50 9.62 6.12
C ALA A 174 6.06 9.19 6.44
N GLY A 175 5.69 8.00 5.96
CA GLY A 175 4.43 7.35 6.32
C GLY A 175 3.21 8.24 6.04
N VAL A 176 2.42 8.50 7.09
CA VAL A 176 1.19 9.30 7.02
C VAL A 176 1.35 10.70 7.60
N ILE A 177 2.59 11.16 7.90
CA ILE A 177 2.84 12.44 8.60
C ILE A 177 2.18 13.62 7.89
N ARG A 178 2.34 13.75 6.57
CA ARG A 178 1.73 14.85 5.79
C ARG A 178 0.21 14.79 5.71
N PHE A 179 -0.38 13.66 6.05
CA PHE A 179 -1.76 13.33 5.69
C PHE A 179 -2.67 13.18 6.91
N GLY A 180 -2.20 13.50 8.11
CA GLY A 180 -2.96 13.29 9.34
C GLY A 180 -2.70 14.31 10.43
N SER A 181 -3.68 14.44 11.30
CA SER A 181 -3.58 15.17 12.57
C SER A 181 -2.73 14.35 13.55
N LEU A 182 -1.42 14.60 13.54
CA LEU A 182 -0.49 14.03 14.51
C LEU A 182 -0.17 15.09 15.58
N ASN A 183 -0.21 14.69 16.84
CA ASN A 183 0.19 15.55 17.95
C ASN A 183 1.71 15.45 18.15
N VAL A 184 2.35 16.60 18.37
CA VAL A 184 3.74 16.66 18.82
C VAL A 184 3.74 16.41 20.33
N LEU A 185 4.34 15.31 20.77
CA LEU A 185 4.46 15.02 22.21
C LEU A 185 5.74 15.62 22.81
N LEU A 186 6.81 15.72 22.01
CA LEU A 186 8.09 16.32 22.41
C LEU A 186 8.72 17.00 21.19
N SER A 187 9.35 18.15 21.43
CA SER A 187 10.22 18.85 20.48
C SER A 187 11.53 19.15 21.18
N LEU A 188 12.64 18.69 20.64
CA LEU A 188 13.97 19.11 21.04
C LEU A 188 14.25 20.43 20.31
N GLU A 189 14.45 21.50 21.09
CA GLU A 189 14.91 22.81 20.60
C GLU A 189 16.38 22.75 20.14
#